data_AF-A0A3B9SS64-F1
#
_entry.id   AF-A0A3B9SS64-F1
#
_cell.length_a   1.000
_cell.length_b   1.000
_cell.length_c   1.000
_cell.angle_alpha   90.00
_cell.angle_beta   90.00
_cell.angle_gamma   90.00
#
_symmetry.space_group_name_H-M   'P 1'
#
loop_
_entity.id
_entity.type
_entity.pdbx_description
1 polymer ?
#
loop_
_entity_poly.entity_id
_entity_poly.type
_entity_poly.pdbx_seq_one_letter_code
_entity_poly.pdbx_strand_id
1 'polypeptide(L)'
;MGAVAQKVSELEKAMMELVYQSRLTEMKIAQLSEESRLTERNINKLSEEMRESRKTMDKRWGDLARKMGTLIEDIFIPSFDLAIEKYFGLTLKDVMPRRKVRQVGALNLTPLLYLTLSRK
;
A
#
# COMPACT_ATOMS: atom_id res chain seq x y z
N MET A 1 13.29 -72.45 26.13
CA MET A 1 12.82 -71.94 24.83
C MET A 1 11.54 -71.07 24.93
N GLY A 2 10.66 -71.24 25.93
CA GLY A 2 9.40 -70.48 26.03
C GLY A 2 9.51 -68.96 26.25
N ALA A 3 10.47 -68.48 27.05
CA ALA A 3 10.59 -67.04 27.37
C ALA A 3 11.01 -66.17 26.15
N VAL A 4 11.84 -66.72 25.26
CA VAL A 4 12.25 -66.01 24.04
C VAL A 4 11.08 -65.92 23.06
N ALA A 5 10.34 -67.02 22.87
CA ALA A 5 9.15 -67.03 22.02
C ALA A 5 8.07 -66.04 22.49
N GLN A 6 7.88 -65.90 23.81
CA GLN A 6 6.95 -64.92 24.38
C GLN A 6 7.37 -63.48 24.08
N LYS A 7 8.66 -63.15 24.29
CA LYS A 7 9.16 -61.81 23.96
C LYS A 7 9.07 -61.49 22.47
N VAL A 8 9.28 -62.48 21.60
CA VAL A 8 9.10 -62.31 20.15
C VAL A 8 7.64 -62.01 19.82
N SER A 9 6.70 -62.74 20.42
CA SER A 9 5.25 -62.50 20.21
C SER A 9 4.80 -61.12 20.73
N GLU A 10 5.32 -60.69 21.89
CA GLU A 10 5.06 -59.34 22.41
C GLU A 10 5.63 -58.24 21.50
N LEU A 11 6.83 -58.47 20.95
CA LEU A 11 7.45 -57.55 20.00
C LEU A 11 6.67 -57.46 18.69
N GLU A 12 6.19 -58.60 18.15
CA GLU A 12 5.34 -58.63 16.97
C GLU A 12 4.06 -57.83 17.16
N LYS A 13 3.43 -57.96 18.34
CA LYS A 13 2.24 -57.18 18.70
C LYS A 13 2.55 -55.68 18.77
N ALA A 14 3.64 -55.29 19.43
CA ALA A 14 4.05 -53.89 19.54
C ALA A 14 4.40 -53.29 18.17
N MET A 15 5.08 -54.05 17.29
CA MET A 15 5.37 -53.63 15.92
C MET A 15 4.09 -53.44 15.11
N MET A 16 3.12 -54.34 15.22
CA MET A 16 1.84 -54.23 14.53
C MET A 16 1.08 -52.96 14.95
N GLU A 17 1.08 -52.65 16.25
CA GLU A 17 0.47 -51.42 16.78
C GLU A 17 1.21 -50.17 16.31
N LEU A 18 2.54 -50.19 16.30
CA LEU A 18 3.36 -49.07 15.82
C LEU A 18 3.12 -48.80 14.32
N VAL A 19 3.10 -49.85 13.48
CA VAL A 19 2.79 -49.72 12.05
C VAL A 19 1.39 -49.14 11.85
N TYR A 20 0.41 -49.58 12.64
CA TYR A 20 -0.94 -49.03 12.60
C TYR A 20 -0.95 -47.53 12.94
N GLN A 21 -0.27 -47.13 14.03
CA GLN A 21 -0.16 -45.72 14.40
C GLN A 21 0.59 -44.90 13.34
N SER A 22 1.67 -45.44 12.76
CA SER A 22 2.41 -44.79 11.66
C SER A 22 1.50 -44.48 10.48
N ARG A 23 0.70 -45.46 10.05
CA ARG A 23 -0.25 -45.29 8.95
C ARG A 23 -1.32 -44.25 9.26
N LEU A 24 -1.84 -44.22 10.49
CA LEU A 24 -2.78 -43.19 10.92
C LEU A 24 -2.15 -41.79 10.91
N THR A 25 -0.89 -41.66 11.35
CA THR A 25 -0.19 -40.38 11.33
C THR A 25 0.07 -39.90 9.91
N GLU A 26 0.45 -40.78 8.99
CA GLU A 26 0.63 -40.44 7.57
C GLU A 26 -0.67 -39.93 6.94
N MET A 27 -1.80 -40.58 7.24
CA MET A 27 -3.11 -40.12 6.76
C MET A 27 -3.45 -38.72 7.29
N LYS A 28 -3.21 -38.45 8.58
CA LYS A 28 -3.44 -37.12 9.18
C LYS A 28 -2.52 -36.06 8.58
N ILE A 29 -1.25 -36.39 8.32
CA ILE A 29 -0.30 -35.48 7.67
C ILE A 29 -0.77 -35.17 6.25
N ALA A 30 -1.23 -36.15 5.50
CA ALA A 30 -1.76 -35.94 4.15
C ALA A 30 -2.99 -35.02 4.15
N GLN A 31 -3.91 -35.22 5.09
CA GLN A 31 -5.08 -34.35 5.28
C GLN A 31 -4.68 -32.92 5.62
N LEU A 32 -3.78 -32.75 6.60
CA LEU A 32 -3.30 -31.44 7.02
C LEU A 32 -2.58 -30.71 5.89
N SER A 33 -1.80 -31.43 5.08
CA SER A 33 -1.13 -30.89 3.90
C SER A 33 -2.14 -30.31 2.90
N GLU A 34 -3.23 -31.02 2.65
CA GLU A 34 -4.26 -30.53 1.72
C GLU A 34 -5.02 -29.31 2.28
N GLU A 35 -5.37 -29.33 3.57
CA GLU A 35 -5.96 -28.17 4.26
C GLU A 35 -5.05 -26.94 4.23
N SER A 36 -3.75 -27.14 4.42
CA SER A 36 -2.75 -26.06 4.32
C SER A 36 -2.72 -25.47 2.91
N ARG A 37 -2.73 -26.31 1.86
CA ARG A 37 -2.75 -25.83 0.47
C ARG A 37 -4.03 -25.08 0.12
N LEU A 38 -5.18 -25.52 0.64
CA LEU A 38 -6.44 -24.81 0.46
C LEU A 38 -6.40 -23.44 1.15
N THR A 39 -5.88 -23.41 2.38
CA THR A 39 -5.73 -22.18 3.16
C THR A 39 -4.83 -21.17 2.47
N GLU A 40 -3.67 -21.61 1.95
CA GLU A 40 -2.78 -20.76 1.15
C GLU A 40 -3.47 -20.18 -0.08
N ARG A 41 -4.23 -21.01 -0.82
CA ARG A 41 -4.99 -20.53 -1.99
C ARG A 41 -6.03 -19.48 -1.60
N ASN A 42 -6.73 -19.67 -0.48
CA ASN A 42 -7.73 -18.71 0.00
C ASN A 42 -7.08 -17.38 0.42
N ILE A 43 -5.96 -17.45 1.13
CA ILE A 43 -5.19 -16.25 1.53
C ILE A 43 -4.69 -15.49 0.30
N ASN A 44 -4.20 -16.20 -0.72
CA ASN A 44 -3.74 -15.56 -1.96
C ASN A 44 -4.88 -14.84 -2.69
N LYS A 45 -6.06 -15.47 -2.79
CA LYS A 45 -7.24 -14.83 -3.40
C LYS A 45 -7.68 -13.59 -2.62
N LEU A 46 -7.80 -13.70 -1.29
CA LEU A 46 -8.17 -12.58 -0.43
C LEU A 46 -7.16 -11.42 -0.55
N SER A 47 -5.87 -11.73 -0.65
CA SER A 47 -4.83 -10.72 -0.83
C SER A 47 -4.97 -9.97 -2.15
N GLU A 48 -5.37 -10.65 -3.22
CA GLU A 48 -5.61 -10.03 -4.53
C GLU A 48 -6.86 -9.15 -4.52
N GLU A 49 -7.98 -9.66 -3.97
CA GLU A 49 -9.21 -8.88 -3.79
C GLU A 49 -8.95 -7.61 -2.96
N MET A 50 -8.13 -7.72 -1.92
CA MET A 50 -7.74 -6.58 -1.10
C MET A 50 -6.88 -5.57 -1.86
N ARG A 51 -5.99 -6.02 -2.76
CA ARG A 51 -5.22 -5.12 -3.63
C ARG A 51 -6.12 -4.35 -4.59
N GLU A 52 -7.09 -5.02 -5.20
CA GLU A 52 -8.03 -4.39 -6.11
C GLU A 52 -8.94 -3.38 -5.39
N SER A 53 -9.41 -3.73 -4.19
CA SER A 53 -10.17 -2.84 -3.32
C SER A 53 -9.37 -1.59 -2.95
N ARG A 54 -8.10 -1.74 -2.52
CA ARG A 54 -7.21 -0.61 -2.24
C ARG A 54 -7.04 0.29 -3.45
N LYS A 55 -6.74 -0.28 -4.62
CA LYS A 55 -6.57 0.48 -5.87
C LYS A 55 -7.84 1.27 -6.23
N THR A 56 -9.02 0.69 -6.01
CA THR A 56 -10.30 1.36 -6.22
C THR A 56 -10.51 2.51 -5.23
N MET A 57 -10.16 2.28 -3.96
CA MET A 57 -10.23 3.27 -2.91
C MET A 57 -9.29 4.44 -3.19
N ASP A 58 -8.05 4.17 -3.58
CA ASP A 58 -7.04 5.19 -3.92
C ASP A 58 -7.53 6.10 -5.07
N LYS A 59 -8.16 5.51 -6.10
CA LYS A 59 -8.80 6.29 -7.17
C LYS A 59 -9.91 7.18 -6.63
N ARG A 60 -10.80 6.64 -5.78
CA ARG A 60 -11.90 7.40 -5.18
C ARG A 60 -11.39 8.53 -4.30
N TRP A 61 -10.35 8.30 -3.51
CA TRP A 61 -9.70 9.35 -2.71
C TRP A 61 -9.07 10.42 -3.59
N GLY A 62 -8.42 10.04 -4.69
CA GLY A 62 -7.89 10.98 -5.68
C GLY A 62 -8.98 11.84 -6.32
N ASP A 63 -10.09 11.23 -6.72
CA ASP A 63 -11.23 11.94 -7.30
C ASP A 63 -11.93 12.83 -6.26
N LEU A 64 -12.04 12.38 -5.01
CA LEU A 64 -12.56 13.18 -3.91
C LEU A 64 -11.67 14.39 -3.67
N ALA A 65 -10.35 14.21 -3.56
CA ALA A 65 -9.41 15.30 -3.37
C ALA A 65 -9.50 16.33 -4.50
N ARG A 66 -9.65 15.89 -5.76
CA ARG A 66 -9.88 16.78 -6.91
C ARG A 66 -11.16 17.60 -6.74
N LYS A 67 -12.26 16.95 -6.34
CA LYS A 67 -13.55 17.63 -6.09
C LYS A 67 -13.48 18.60 -4.90
N MET A 68 -12.76 18.25 -3.85
CA MET A 68 -12.55 19.13 -2.69
C MET A 68 -11.77 20.38 -3.10
N GLY A 69 -10.77 20.26 -3.98
CA GLY A 69 -10.08 21.43 -4.54
C GLY A 69 -11.04 22.38 -5.26
N THR A 70 -11.92 21.85 -6.10
CA THR A 70 -12.96 22.65 -6.78
C THR A 70 -13.94 23.28 -5.80
N LEU A 71 -14.38 22.55 -4.77
CA LEU A 71 -15.29 23.10 -3.75
C LEU A 71 -14.64 24.24 -2.95
N ILE A 72 -13.36 24.11 -2.59
CA ILE A 72 -12.61 25.18 -1.93
C ILE A 72 -12.55 26.41 -2.83
N GLU A 73 -12.22 26.23 -4.11
CA GLU A 73 -12.13 27.32 -5.07
C GLU A 73 -13.48 28.01 -5.33
N ASP A 74 -14.57 27.25 -5.43
CA ASP A 74 -15.87 27.80 -5.82
C ASP A 74 -16.67 28.37 -4.63
N ILE A 75 -16.58 27.73 -3.46
CA ILE A 75 -17.38 28.11 -2.29
C ILE A 75 -16.59 28.99 -1.34
N PHE A 76 -15.37 28.58 -1.01
CA PHE A 76 -14.66 29.20 0.10
C PHE A 76 -13.87 30.43 -0.35
N ILE A 77 -13.14 30.36 -1.47
CA ILE A 77 -12.29 31.47 -1.94
C ILE A 77 -13.01 32.82 -2.07
N PRO A 78 -14.27 32.90 -2.53
CA PRO A 78 -15.01 34.17 -2.52
C PRO A 78 -15.19 34.82 -1.14
N SER A 79 -15.03 34.06 -0.06
CA SER A 79 -15.16 34.53 1.33
C SER A 79 -13.82 34.62 2.07
N PHE A 80 -12.71 34.25 1.42
CA PHE A 80 -11.39 34.21 2.06
C PHE A 80 -10.89 35.60 2.43
N ASP A 81 -11.18 36.60 1.61
CA ASP A 81 -10.88 38.01 1.85
C ASP A 81 -11.52 38.52 3.14
N LEU A 82 -12.83 38.30 3.30
CA LEU A 82 -13.60 38.69 4.47
C LEU A 82 -13.12 37.95 5.72
N ALA A 83 -12.82 36.65 5.59
CA ALA A 83 -12.30 35.86 6.70
C ALA A 83 -10.92 36.35 7.15
N ILE A 84 -10.02 36.64 6.21
CA ILE A 84 -8.66 37.09 6.52
C ILE A 84 -8.68 38.46 7.17
N GLU A 85 -9.49 39.38 6.67
CA GLU A 85 -9.66 40.70 7.29
C GLU A 85 -10.22 40.59 8.71
N LYS A 86 -11.24 39.74 8.92
CA LYS A 86 -11.88 39.57 10.23
C LYS A 86 -10.96 38.94 11.28
N TYR A 87 -10.21 37.90 10.92
CA TYR A 87 -9.40 37.15 11.89
C TYR A 87 -7.96 37.66 12.02
N PHE A 88 -7.40 38.25 10.96
CA PHE A 88 -6.00 38.68 10.93
C PHE A 88 -5.83 40.20 10.79
N GLY A 89 -6.91 40.95 10.50
CA GLY A 89 -6.85 42.41 10.33
C GLY A 89 -6.05 42.85 9.10
N LEU A 90 -5.87 41.96 8.12
CA LEU A 90 -5.06 42.21 6.93
C LEU A 90 -5.96 42.46 5.71
N THR A 91 -5.66 43.51 4.96
CA THR A 91 -6.30 43.77 3.67
C THR A 91 -5.58 43.02 2.55
N LEU A 92 -6.29 42.11 1.89
CA LEU A 92 -5.74 41.39 0.75
C LEU A 92 -5.75 42.27 -0.48
N LYS A 93 -4.59 42.38 -1.15
CA LYS A 93 -4.50 43.08 -2.45
C LYS A 93 -4.96 42.21 -3.61
N ASP A 94 -4.76 40.90 -3.53
CA ASP A 94 -5.11 39.98 -4.60
C ASP A 94 -5.23 38.54 -4.07
N VAL A 95 -6.15 37.77 -4.63
CA VAL A 95 -6.34 36.34 -4.35
C VAL A 95 -6.29 35.60 -5.69
N MET A 96 -5.26 34.78 -5.88
CA MET A 96 -5.02 34.07 -7.14
C MET A 96 -5.03 32.54 -6.94
N PRO A 97 -6.21 31.88 -7.00
CA PRO A 97 -6.34 30.44 -6.73
C PRO A 97 -5.60 29.56 -7.73
N ARG A 98 -5.56 29.99 -9.00
CA ARG A 98 -5.03 29.21 -10.13
C ARG A 98 -3.82 29.88 -10.77
N ARG A 99 -2.90 30.41 -9.96
CA ARG A 99 -1.68 31.03 -10.49
C ARG A 99 -0.79 29.97 -11.18
N LYS A 100 -0.66 30.08 -12.50
CA LYS A 100 0.29 29.27 -13.28
C LYS A 100 1.63 29.99 -13.37
N VAL A 101 2.68 29.43 -12.77
CA VAL A 101 4.04 29.92 -12.94
C VAL A 101 4.74 29.02 -13.96
N ARG A 102 5.14 29.60 -15.10
CA ARG A 102 6.02 28.91 -16.06
C ARG A 102 7.46 29.29 -15.72
N GLN A 103 8.36 28.32 -15.66
CA GLN A 103 9.79 28.65 -15.67
C GLN A 103 10.11 29.27 -17.02
N VAL A 104 10.57 30.52 -17.02
CA VAL A 104 11.25 31.10 -18.16
C VAL A 104 12.58 30.37 -18.23
N GLY A 105 12.76 29.55 -19.27
CA GLY A 105 14.04 28.88 -19.53
C GLY A 105 15.16 29.92 -19.44
N ALA A 106 16.21 29.59 -18.71
CA ALA A 106 17.36 30.45 -18.53
C ALA A 106 17.75 31.08 -19.88
N LEU A 107 17.47 32.38 -20.03
CA LEU A 107 18.21 33.17 -20.98
C LEU A 107 19.65 33.10 -20.48
N ASN A 108 20.46 32.29 -21.15
CA ASN A 108 21.91 32.36 -21.07
C ASN A 108 22.33 33.76 -21.54
N LEU A 109 22.16 34.75 -20.67
CA LEU A 109 22.79 36.05 -20.81
C LEU A 109 24.24 35.82 -20.43
N THR A 110 25.05 35.61 -21.47
CA THR A 110 26.50 35.81 -21.35
C THR A 110 26.76 37.22 -20.79
N PRO A 111 27.66 37.38 -19.81
CA PRO A 111 28.06 38.70 -19.32
C PRO A 111 29.05 39.37 -20.28
N LEU A 112 28.68 39.56 -21.56
CA LEU A 112 29.54 40.15 -22.59
C LEU A 112 29.10 41.53 -23.08
N LEU A 113 28.18 42.20 -22.37
CA LEU A 113 27.76 43.57 -22.70
C LEU A 113 28.28 44.66 -21.75
N TYR A 114 29.19 44.34 -20.82
CA TYR A 114 29.80 45.34 -19.93
C TYR A 114 31.10 46.00 -20.46
N LEU A 115 31.53 45.72 -21.69
CA LEU A 115 32.84 46.19 -22.20
C LEU A 115 32.81 47.09 -23.45
N THR A 116 31.67 47.62 -23.87
CA THR A 116 31.61 48.57 -25.01
C THR A 116 31.05 49.96 -24.69
N LEU A 117 31.00 50.35 -23.40
CA LEU A 117 30.70 51.74 -23.00
C LEU A 117 31.79 52.37 -22.11
N SER A 118 33.01 51.84 -22.17
CA SER A 118 34.18 52.50 -21.58
C SER A 118 35.39 52.41 -22.51
N ARG A 119 35.30 53.06 -23.68
CA ARG A 119 36.44 53.58 -24.46
C ARG A 119 35.95 54.33 -25.70
N LYS A 120 35.61 55.61 -25.52
CA LYS A 120 36.13 56.79 -26.25
C LYS A 120 35.19 57.97 -26.07
#